data_AF-A0A644UAE9-F1
#
_entry.id   AF-A0A644UAE9-F1
#
_cell.length_a   1.000
_cell.length_b   1.000
_cell.length_c   1.000
_cell.angle_alpha   90.00
_cell.angle_beta   90.00
_cell.angle_gamma   90.00
#
_symmetry.space_group_name_H-M   'P 1'
#
loop_
_entity.id
_entity.type
_entity.pdbx_description
1 polymer ?
#
loop_
_entity_poly.entity_id
_entity_poly.type
_entity_poly.pdbx_seq_one_letter_code
_entity_poly.pdbx_strand_id
1 'polypeptide(L)'
;MDTTGLIDNRNLKLWNSLRSVHEIEINQVSGEEYSAYSKDNKTIISVPACNLNAASFTHELLHIYLRTKDVFIGGVLTLSIKKSEKLSRIFSDALIDHISNSLDHIKMFPEFLKLGYPKSEFISDHSINKLTFEEVRLIRKYFKTTFLFRTTYKASAIDFFIGKYFAASACTNTTFDYPKQLAELKKIDNWLFEILETFIFEWKNYDYTNTDFSKGYYTIVFDFIEKLNEWADNKKIK
;
A
#
# COMPACT_ATOMS: atom_id res chain seq x y z
N MET A 1 9.18 -7.17 29.36
CA MET A 1 8.11 -6.58 28.53
C MET A 1 6.98 -7.58 28.50
N ASP A 2 5.79 -7.19 28.93
CA ASP A 2 4.61 -8.05 28.91
C ASP A 2 4.11 -8.18 27.46
N THR A 3 4.05 -9.41 26.96
CA THR A 3 3.58 -9.73 25.60
C THR A 3 2.25 -10.49 25.63
N THR A 4 1.61 -10.56 26.81
CA THR A 4 0.32 -11.24 27.01
C THR A 4 -0.72 -10.63 26.08
N GLY A 5 -1.43 -11.45 25.30
CA GLY A 5 -2.44 -11.01 24.33
C GLY A 5 -1.89 -10.54 22.97
N LEU A 6 -0.58 -10.29 22.85
CA LEU A 6 0.09 -9.93 21.59
C LEU A 6 0.71 -11.16 20.89
N ILE A 7 1.22 -12.11 21.67
CA ILE A 7 1.89 -13.31 21.16
C ILE A 7 1.05 -14.55 21.48
N ASP A 8 0.86 -15.39 20.47
CA ASP A 8 0.22 -16.69 20.58
C ASP A 8 1.02 -17.77 19.82
N ASN A 9 0.49 -18.99 19.77
CA ASN A 9 1.15 -20.10 19.06
C ASN A 9 1.32 -19.87 17.56
N ARG A 10 0.48 -19.03 16.94
CA ARG A 10 0.52 -18.74 15.50
C ARG A 10 1.69 -17.83 15.17
N ASN A 11 1.92 -16.77 15.95
CA ASN A 11 2.96 -15.78 15.66
C ASN A 11 4.28 -15.95 16.44
N LEU A 12 4.34 -16.84 17.43
CA LEU A 12 5.53 -17.05 18.27
C LEU A 12 6.82 -17.30 17.47
N LYS A 13 6.74 -18.12 16.41
CA LYS A 13 7.90 -18.42 15.58
C LYS A 13 8.38 -17.18 14.82
N LEU A 14 7.45 -16.42 14.24
CA LEU A 14 7.77 -15.18 13.53
C LEU A 14 8.41 -14.18 14.50
N TRP A 15 7.77 -13.92 15.64
CA TRP A 15 8.30 -13.06 16.69
C TRP A 15 9.74 -13.39 17.09
N ASN A 16 10.00 -14.66 17.43
CA ASN A 16 11.33 -15.10 17.84
C ASN A 16 12.36 -14.93 16.72
N SER A 17 11.98 -15.22 15.47
CA SER A 17 12.87 -15.05 14.32
C SER A 17 13.22 -13.58 14.09
N LEU A 18 12.25 -12.67 14.13
CA LEU A 18 12.49 -11.24 13.91
C LEU A 18 13.35 -10.64 15.02
N ARG A 19 13.07 -10.97 16.28
CA ARG A 19 13.86 -10.50 17.42
C ARG A 19 15.31 -10.98 17.45
N SER A 20 15.63 -12.06 16.73
CA SER A 20 17.00 -12.55 16.62
C SER A 20 17.88 -11.70 15.69
N VAL A 21 17.26 -10.91 14.80
CA VAL A 21 17.96 -10.12 13.78
C VAL A 21 17.60 -8.63 13.79
N HIS A 22 16.59 -8.23 14.57
CA HIS A 22 16.04 -6.88 14.59
C HIS A 22 15.66 -6.47 16.02
N GLU A 23 16.01 -5.26 16.44
CA GLU A 23 15.61 -4.71 17.74
C GLU A 23 14.13 -4.31 17.67
N ILE A 24 13.29 -4.92 18.51
CA ILE A 24 11.86 -4.63 18.56
C ILE A 24 11.48 -4.14 19.97
N GLU A 25 10.98 -2.92 20.04
CA GLU A 25 10.42 -2.28 21.23
C GLU A 25 8.89 -2.22 21.08
N ILE A 26 8.15 -2.50 22.16
CA ILE A 26 6.69 -2.41 22.19
C ILE A 26 6.29 -1.28 23.15
N ASN A 27 5.57 -0.28 22.65
CA ASN A 27 5.10 0.85 23.45
C ASN A 27 3.57 0.85 23.50
N GLN A 28 3.02 0.94 24.72
CA GLN A 28 1.59 1.12 24.89
C GLN A 28 1.21 2.58 24.63
N VAL A 29 0.18 2.79 23.83
CA VAL A 29 -0.36 4.12 23.50
C VAL A 29 -1.83 4.21 23.87
N SER A 30 -2.33 5.43 24.05
CA SER A 30 -3.74 5.70 24.39
C SER A 30 -4.71 5.56 23.21
N GLY A 31 -4.21 5.29 22.01
CA GLY A 31 -5.01 5.11 20.79
C GLY A 31 -5.50 3.66 20.62
N GLU A 32 -6.37 3.47 19.62
CA GLU A 32 -6.94 2.15 19.26
C GLU A 32 -6.16 1.44 18.14
N GLU A 33 -5.24 2.14 17.49
CA GLU A 33 -4.54 1.63 16.31
C GLU A 33 -3.16 1.07 16.66
N TYR A 34 -2.84 -0.05 16.01
CA TYR A 34 -1.49 -0.58 15.94
C TYR A 34 -0.69 0.21 14.90
N SER A 35 0.60 0.40 15.16
CA SER A 35 1.51 0.95 14.16
C SER A 35 2.95 0.55 14.45
N ALA A 36 3.74 0.41 13.38
CA ALA A 36 5.18 0.19 13.48
C ALA A 36 5.95 1.38 12.89
N TYR A 37 6.82 1.96 13.71
CA TYR A 37 7.84 2.89 13.24
C TYR A 37 9.19 2.19 13.19
N SER A 38 9.79 2.11 12.00
CA SER A 38 11.06 1.42 11.80
C SER A 38 12.14 2.37 11.30
N LYS A 39 13.31 2.35 11.96
CA LYS A 39 14.50 3.07 11.53
C LYS A 39 15.72 2.18 11.74
N ASP A 40 16.51 2.02 10.70
CA ASP A 40 17.66 1.12 10.69
C ASP A 40 17.24 -0.31 11.12
N ASN A 41 17.94 -0.90 12.08
CA ASN A 41 17.68 -2.23 12.65
C ASN A 41 16.75 -2.18 13.88
N LYS A 42 16.08 -1.05 14.14
CA LYS A 42 15.18 -0.87 15.28
C LYS A 42 13.76 -0.57 14.80
N THR A 43 12.78 -1.25 15.41
CA THR A 43 11.36 -0.97 15.23
C THR A 43 10.69 -0.76 16.58
N ILE A 44 9.88 0.30 16.66
CA ILE A 44 8.97 0.55 17.77
C ILE A 44 7.57 0.20 17.28
N ILE A 45 6.94 -0.80 17.89
CA ILE A 45 5.55 -1.17 17.67
C ILE A 45 4.72 -0.46 18.74
N SER A 46 3.87 0.46 18.33
CA SER A 46 2.86 1.06 19.21
C SER A 46 1.64 0.15 19.25
N VAL A 47 1.22 -0.23 20.45
CA VAL A 47 0.05 -1.08 20.69
C VAL A 47 -0.96 -0.34 21.57
N PRO A 48 -2.27 -0.52 21.35
CA PRO A 48 -3.30 0.02 22.23
C PRO A 48 -3.11 -0.45 23.68
N ALA A 49 -3.27 0.45 24.65
CA ALA A 49 -3.20 0.10 26.07
C ALA A 49 -4.32 -0.87 26.50
N CYS A 50 -5.46 -0.79 25.81
CA CYS A 50 -6.62 -1.67 25.97
C CYS A 50 -6.87 -2.42 24.66
N ASN A 51 -7.44 -3.63 24.72
CA ASN A 51 -7.77 -4.44 23.53
C ASN A 51 -6.54 -4.99 22.77
N LEU A 52 -5.61 -5.60 23.49
CA LEU A 52 -4.47 -6.30 22.89
C LEU A 52 -4.96 -7.45 21.99
N ASN A 53 -4.50 -7.46 20.74
CA ASN A 53 -4.90 -8.39 19.71
C ASN A 53 -3.68 -8.97 19.00
N ALA A 54 -3.56 -10.30 19.02
CA ALA A 54 -2.44 -11.01 18.38
C ALA A 54 -2.44 -10.88 16.86
N ALA A 55 -3.61 -10.77 16.20
CA ALA A 55 -3.72 -10.61 14.76
C ALA A 55 -3.21 -9.24 14.31
N SER A 56 -3.66 -8.16 14.95
CA SER A 56 -3.17 -6.79 14.71
C SER A 56 -1.68 -6.66 15.02
N PHE A 57 -1.20 -7.29 16.09
CA PHE A 57 0.24 -7.32 16.36
C PHE A 57 1.01 -8.08 15.27
N THR A 58 0.47 -9.21 14.80
CA THR A 58 1.07 -9.99 13.70
C THR A 58 1.13 -9.18 12.40
N HIS A 59 0.15 -8.32 12.14
CA HIS A 59 0.18 -7.38 11.02
C HIS A 59 1.45 -6.51 11.07
N GLU A 60 1.73 -5.89 12.22
CA GLU A 60 2.95 -5.08 12.40
C GLU A 60 4.24 -5.92 12.32
N LEU A 61 4.24 -7.16 12.83
CA LEU A 61 5.38 -8.07 12.67
C LEU A 61 5.66 -8.40 11.20
N LEU A 62 4.63 -8.52 10.37
CA LEU A 62 4.77 -8.82 8.96
C LEU A 62 5.37 -7.65 8.16
N HIS A 63 5.10 -6.40 8.55
CA HIS A 63 5.81 -5.23 8.02
C HIS A 63 7.32 -5.33 8.32
N ILE A 64 7.69 -5.68 9.56
CA ILE A 64 9.10 -5.90 9.94
C ILE A 64 9.69 -7.06 9.14
N TYR A 65 8.94 -8.15 8.96
CA TYR A 65 9.39 -9.30 8.18
C TYR A 65 9.78 -8.92 6.75
N LEU A 66 8.97 -8.13 6.04
CA LEU A 66 9.32 -7.65 4.70
C LEU A 66 10.63 -6.84 4.70
N ARG A 67 10.86 -6.02 5.73
CA ARG A 67 12.13 -5.28 5.88
C ARG A 67 13.33 -6.21 6.06
N THR A 68 13.19 -7.32 6.78
CA THR A 68 14.26 -8.34 6.89
C THR A 68 14.56 -9.06 5.57
N LYS A 69 13.72 -8.86 4.54
CA LYS A 69 13.90 -9.35 3.17
C LYS A 69 14.36 -8.25 2.21
N ASP A 70 14.83 -7.12 2.73
CA ASP A 70 15.24 -5.95 1.98
C ASP A 70 14.16 -5.37 1.04
N VAL A 71 12.90 -5.57 1.40
CA VAL A 71 11.75 -5.01 0.69
C VAL A 71 11.43 -3.64 1.27
N PHE A 72 11.78 -2.59 0.55
CA PHE A 72 11.61 -1.18 0.94
C PHE A 72 10.87 -0.37 -0.14
N ILE A 73 9.85 -0.97 -0.76
CA ILE A 73 9.18 -0.39 -1.94
C ILE A 73 8.63 1.01 -1.68
N GLY A 74 8.05 1.27 -0.51
CA GLY A 74 7.53 2.58 -0.15
C GLY A 74 8.60 3.66 -0.10
N GLY A 75 9.80 3.33 0.40
CA GLY A 75 10.94 4.25 0.43
C GLY A 75 11.42 4.60 -0.99
N VAL A 76 11.53 3.59 -1.86
CA VAL A 76 11.94 3.78 -3.27
C VAL A 76 10.90 4.59 -4.05
N LEU A 77 9.60 4.31 -3.86
CA LEU A 77 8.52 5.09 -4.46
C LEU A 77 8.55 6.54 -3.99
N THR A 78 8.67 6.77 -2.68
CA THR A 78 8.74 8.12 -2.10
C THR A 78 9.86 8.92 -2.74
N LEU A 79 11.09 8.39 -2.75
CA LEU A 79 12.23 9.08 -3.34
C LEU A 79 12.04 9.35 -4.83
N SER A 80 11.53 8.38 -5.58
CA SER A 80 11.36 8.49 -7.03
C SER A 80 10.28 9.50 -7.42
N ILE A 81 9.14 9.51 -6.70
CA ILE A 81 8.05 10.45 -6.91
C ILE A 81 8.48 11.87 -6.52
N LYS A 82 9.10 12.04 -5.34
CA LYS A 82 9.52 13.36 -4.85
C LYS A 82 10.62 14.00 -5.70
N LYS A 83 11.43 13.18 -6.39
CA LYS A 83 12.44 13.66 -7.34
C LYS A 83 11.83 14.19 -8.65
N SER A 84 10.63 13.72 -9.05
CA SER A 84 9.94 14.23 -10.23
C SER A 84 9.11 15.48 -9.90
N GLU A 85 9.42 16.61 -10.53
CA GLU A 85 8.68 17.87 -10.34
C GLU A 85 7.20 17.74 -10.71
N LYS A 86 6.86 16.90 -11.70
CA LYS A 86 5.47 16.71 -12.13
C LYS A 86 4.73 15.77 -11.19
N LEU A 87 5.32 14.62 -10.86
CA LEU A 87 4.65 13.64 -10.01
C LEU A 87 4.53 14.15 -8.57
N SER A 88 5.49 14.91 -8.05
CA SER A 88 5.40 15.50 -6.71
C SER A 88 4.22 16.45 -6.52
N ARG A 89 3.67 17.01 -7.61
CA ARG A 89 2.46 17.85 -7.60
C ARG A 89 1.17 17.04 -7.61
N ILE A 90 1.23 15.79 -8.04
CA ILE A 90 0.08 14.87 -8.13
C ILE A 90 -0.01 14.06 -6.84
N PHE A 91 1.11 13.49 -6.40
CA PHE A 91 1.16 12.56 -5.29
C PHE A 91 1.37 13.28 -3.97
N SER A 92 0.29 13.38 -3.20
CA SER A 92 0.36 13.78 -1.79
C SER A 92 1.15 12.77 -0.96
N ASP A 93 1.69 13.21 0.18
CA ASP A 93 2.35 12.29 1.12
C ASP A 93 1.40 11.19 1.58
N ALA A 94 0.15 11.55 1.88
CA ALA A 94 -0.90 10.60 2.26
C ALA A 94 -1.15 9.54 1.17
N LEU A 95 -1.13 9.91 -0.11
CA LEU A 95 -1.25 8.95 -1.19
C LEU A 95 -0.04 8.02 -1.26
N ILE A 96 1.17 8.54 -1.12
CA ILE A 96 2.39 7.72 -1.17
C ILE A 96 2.41 6.71 -0.03
N ASP A 97 2.05 7.14 1.19
CA ASP A 97 1.94 6.26 2.36
C ASP A 97 0.87 5.20 2.14
N HIS A 98 -0.29 5.60 1.62
CA HIS A 98 -1.39 4.68 1.31
C HIS A 98 -1.02 3.63 0.24
N ILE A 99 -0.32 4.04 -0.83
CA ILE A 99 0.17 3.11 -1.86
C ILE A 99 1.19 2.15 -1.24
N SER A 100 2.15 2.67 -0.46
CA SER A 100 3.20 1.88 0.19
C SER A 100 2.59 0.80 1.08
N ASN A 101 1.65 1.18 1.94
CA ASN A 101 0.95 0.26 2.82
C ASN A 101 0.13 -0.78 2.02
N SER A 102 -0.55 -0.35 0.95
CA SER A 102 -1.30 -1.25 0.06
C SER A 102 -0.39 -2.29 -0.62
N LEU A 103 0.83 -1.91 -0.98
CA LEU A 103 1.81 -2.81 -1.60
C LEU A 103 2.36 -3.83 -0.61
N ASP A 104 2.66 -3.40 0.61
CA ASP A 104 3.09 -4.31 1.68
C ASP A 104 1.97 -5.30 2.02
N HIS A 105 0.72 -4.83 2.10
CA HIS A 105 -0.45 -5.68 2.34
C HIS A 105 -0.59 -6.82 1.31
N ILE A 106 -0.31 -6.54 0.03
CA ILE A 106 -0.34 -7.56 -1.04
C ILE A 106 0.65 -8.71 -0.74
N LYS A 107 1.80 -8.41 -0.14
CA LYS A 107 2.84 -9.40 0.20
C LYS A 107 2.66 -10.05 1.56
N MET A 108 2.13 -9.30 2.51
CA MET A 108 1.87 -9.77 3.86
C MET A 108 0.67 -10.69 3.95
N PHE A 109 -0.38 -10.45 3.15
CA PHE A 109 -1.63 -11.18 3.28
C PHE A 109 -1.48 -12.70 3.14
N PRO A 110 -0.74 -13.24 2.14
CA PRO A 110 -0.47 -14.68 2.08
C PRO A 110 0.24 -15.24 3.32
N GLU A 111 1.22 -14.52 3.88
CA GLU A 111 1.94 -14.93 5.08
C GLU A 111 1.03 -14.90 6.32
N PHE A 112 0.19 -13.89 6.44
CA PHE A 112 -0.81 -13.78 7.50
C PHE A 112 -1.77 -14.98 7.52
N LEU A 113 -2.25 -15.40 6.33
CA LEU A 113 -3.11 -16.59 6.20
C LEU A 113 -2.35 -17.88 6.52
N LYS A 114 -1.08 -18.01 6.12
CA LYS A 114 -0.24 -19.19 6.46
C LYS A 114 -0.07 -19.37 7.95
N LEU A 115 -0.06 -18.29 8.73
CA LEU A 115 -0.01 -18.32 10.19
C LEU A 115 -1.36 -18.75 10.82
N GLY A 116 -2.43 -18.92 10.03
CA GLY A 116 -3.73 -19.42 10.51
C GLY A 116 -4.63 -18.32 11.09
N TYR A 117 -4.38 -17.06 10.77
CA TYR A 117 -5.28 -15.96 11.11
C TYR A 117 -6.43 -15.84 10.09
N PRO A 118 -7.64 -15.48 10.55
CA PRO A 118 -8.76 -15.28 9.64
C PRO A 118 -8.56 -14.01 8.82
N LYS A 119 -8.92 -14.09 7.54
CA LYS A 119 -8.86 -12.99 6.58
C LYS A 119 -9.49 -11.67 7.06
N SER A 120 -10.57 -11.76 7.84
CA SER A 120 -11.31 -10.60 8.36
C SER A 120 -10.53 -9.80 9.40
N GLU A 121 -9.50 -10.40 10.02
CA GLU A 121 -8.66 -9.74 11.03
C GLU A 121 -7.40 -9.10 10.43
N PHE A 122 -7.17 -9.20 9.12
CA PHE A 122 -5.95 -8.70 8.49
C PHE A 122 -5.84 -7.18 8.49
N ILE A 123 -6.97 -6.48 8.29
CA ILE A 123 -7.07 -5.01 8.30
C ILE A 123 -8.32 -4.62 9.07
N SER A 124 -8.25 -3.53 9.85
CA SER A 124 -9.35 -3.05 10.69
C SER A 124 -10.60 -2.68 9.89
N ASP A 125 -10.41 -2.20 8.67
CA ASP A 125 -11.45 -1.72 7.78
C ASP A 125 -11.87 -2.76 6.72
N HIS A 126 -11.72 -4.06 7.04
CA HIS A 126 -12.02 -5.19 6.14
C HIS A 126 -13.43 -5.15 5.54
N SER A 127 -14.41 -4.67 6.30
CA SER A 127 -15.81 -4.55 5.91
C SER A 127 -16.13 -3.26 5.16
N ILE A 128 -15.14 -2.40 4.87
CA ILE A 128 -15.34 -1.14 4.16
C ILE A 128 -15.02 -1.33 2.68
N ASN A 129 -15.99 -0.98 1.82
CA ASN A 129 -15.79 -0.97 0.37
C ASN A 129 -14.76 0.10 -0.01
N LYS A 130 -13.69 -0.30 -0.69
CA LYS A 130 -12.56 0.59 -1.03
C LYS A 130 -12.81 1.47 -2.26
N LEU A 131 -13.78 1.10 -3.09
CA LEU A 131 -14.12 1.79 -4.33
C LEU A 131 -15.61 1.62 -4.65
N THR A 132 -16.38 2.65 -4.33
CA THR A 132 -17.82 2.73 -4.60
C THR A 132 -18.10 3.39 -5.94
N PHE A 133 -19.30 3.17 -6.51
CA PHE A 133 -19.72 3.85 -7.74
C PHE A 133 -19.84 5.37 -7.57
N GLU A 134 -20.20 5.87 -6.37
CA GLU A 134 -20.26 7.30 -6.12
C GLU A 134 -18.86 7.93 -6.15
N GLU A 135 -17.86 7.26 -5.59
CA GLU A 135 -16.47 7.71 -5.68
C GLU A 135 -15.97 7.72 -7.13
N VAL A 136 -16.29 6.69 -7.93
CA VAL A 136 -16.00 6.68 -9.37
C VAL A 136 -16.66 7.87 -10.08
N ARG A 137 -17.91 8.20 -9.72
CA ARG A 137 -18.64 9.35 -10.28
C ARG A 137 -17.96 10.68 -9.91
N LEU A 138 -17.52 10.83 -8.67
CA LEU A 138 -16.78 12.00 -8.20
C LEU A 138 -15.44 12.14 -8.94
N ILE A 139 -14.68 11.06 -9.03
CA ILE A 139 -13.42 11.02 -9.79
C ILE A 139 -13.69 11.48 -11.22
N ARG A 140 -14.65 10.87 -11.92
CA ARG A 140 -15.00 11.23 -13.31
C ARG A 140 -15.36 12.70 -13.47
N LYS A 141 -16.16 13.24 -12.55
CA LYS A 141 -16.62 14.63 -12.58
C LYS A 141 -15.46 15.62 -12.43
N TYR A 142 -14.48 15.30 -11.60
CA TYR A 142 -13.41 16.23 -11.22
C TYR A 142 -12.06 15.94 -11.87
N PHE A 143 -11.88 14.80 -12.54
CA PHE A 143 -10.61 14.35 -13.09
C PHE A 143 -9.97 15.37 -14.04
N LYS A 144 -10.79 15.91 -14.95
CA LYS A 144 -10.37 16.92 -15.91
C LYS A 144 -11.50 17.88 -16.25
N THR A 145 -11.13 19.11 -16.58
CA THR A 145 -12.05 20.13 -17.09
C THR A 145 -11.53 20.61 -18.43
N THR A 146 -12.41 20.70 -19.42
CA THR A 146 -12.09 21.25 -20.74
C THR A 146 -12.82 22.57 -20.92
N PHE A 147 -12.08 23.64 -21.19
CA PHE A 147 -12.62 24.96 -21.51
C PHE A 147 -11.88 25.53 -22.71
N LEU A 148 -12.61 25.99 -23.73
CA LEU A 148 -12.07 26.57 -24.97
C LEU A 148 -10.88 25.75 -25.52
N PHE A 149 -11.09 24.46 -25.77
CA PHE A 149 -10.09 23.51 -26.31
C PHE A 149 -8.87 23.24 -25.42
N ARG A 150 -8.83 23.77 -24.19
CA ARG A 150 -7.77 23.49 -23.23
C ARG A 150 -8.28 22.53 -22.16
N THR A 151 -7.70 21.34 -22.10
CA THR A 151 -7.95 20.37 -21.04
C THR A 151 -6.96 20.59 -19.90
N THR A 152 -7.48 20.73 -18.69
CA THR A 152 -6.70 20.78 -17.46
C THR A 152 -7.12 19.62 -16.57
N TYR A 153 -6.14 18.90 -16.04
CA TYR A 153 -6.34 17.79 -15.12
C TYR A 153 -6.17 18.28 -13.68
N LYS A 154 -6.99 17.76 -12.77
CA LYS A 154 -6.94 18.12 -11.35
C LYS A 154 -6.06 17.14 -10.60
N ALA A 155 -4.96 17.62 -10.03
CA ALA A 155 -4.00 16.83 -9.27
C ALA A 155 -4.69 16.01 -8.17
N SER A 156 -5.55 16.64 -7.38
CA SER A 156 -6.29 15.97 -6.29
C SER A 156 -7.25 14.88 -6.77
N ALA A 157 -7.83 15.01 -7.96
CA ALA A 157 -8.69 13.97 -8.52
C ALA A 157 -7.89 12.80 -9.10
N ILE A 158 -6.68 13.07 -9.63
CA ILE A 158 -5.74 12.04 -10.04
C ILE A 158 -5.20 11.30 -8.80
N ASP A 159 -4.83 12.04 -7.75
CA ASP A 159 -4.39 11.49 -6.47
C ASP A 159 -5.45 10.50 -5.93
N PHE A 160 -6.70 10.96 -5.86
CA PHE A 160 -7.81 10.14 -5.41
C PHE A 160 -8.10 8.94 -6.33
N PHE A 161 -7.98 9.09 -7.65
CA PHE A 161 -8.08 7.98 -8.61
C PHE A 161 -7.06 6.88 -8.28
N ILE A 162 -5.80 7.27 -8.13
CA ILE A 162 -4.69 6.35 -7.88
C ILE A 162 -4.88 5.66 -6.53
N GLY A 163 -5.17 6.43 -5.48
CA GLY A 163 -5.36 5.87 -4.14
C GLY A 163 -6.49 4.86 -4.08
N LYS A 164 -7.62 5.15 -4.75
CA LYS A 164 -8.75 4.23 -4.83
C LYS A 164 -8.47 2.98 -5.65
N TYR A 165 -7.69 3.10 -6.73
CA TYR A 165 -7.23 1.95 -7.50
C TYR A 165 -6.38 1.00 -6.64
N PHE A 166 -5.38 1.51 -5.92
CA PHE A 166 -4.54 0.70 -5.03
C PHE A 166 -5.33 0.08 -3.89
N ALA A 167 -6.23 0.84 -3.26
CA ALA A 167 -7.08 0.34 -2.17
C ALA A 167 -7.94 -0.85 -2.62
N ALA A 168 -8.60 -0.75 -3.78
CA ALA A 168 -9.39 -1.85 -4.35
C ALA A 168 -8.51 -3.04 -4.74
N SER A 169 -7.33 -2.79 -5.33
CA SER A 169 -6.43 -3.83 -5.82
C SER A 169 -5.72 -4.63 -4.73
N ALA A 170 -5.53 -4.02 -3.55
CA ALA A 170 -4.97 -4.64 -2.35
C ALA A 170 -6.06 -5.15 -1.38
N CYS A 171 -7.34 -4.85 -1.62
CA CYS A 171 -8.42 -5.27 -0.75
C CYS A 171 -8.52 -6.80 -0.74
N THR A 172 -8.43 -7.38 0.45
CA THR A 172 -8.54 -8.82 0.60
C THR A 172 -10.00 -9.26 0.53
N ASN A 173 -10.96 -8.42 0.90
CA ASN A 173 -12.37 -8.77 0.95
C ASN A 173 -12.96 -9.01 -0.45
N THR A 174 -13.44 -10.24 -0.68
CA THR A 174 -13.97 -10.72 -1.97
C THR A 174 -15.47 -10.53 -2.10
N THR A 175 -16.16 -10.02 -1.07
CA THR A 175 -17.61 -9.76 -1.14
C THR A 175 -17.95 -8.50 -1.93
N PHE A 176 -16.97 -7.61 -2.13
CA PHE A 176 -17.15 -6.41 -2.95
C PHE A 176 -16.86 -6.72 -4.42
N ASP A 177 -17.77 -6.30 -5.30
CA ASP A 177 -17.62 -6.42 -6.76
C ASP A 177 -16.72 -5.26 -7.26
N TYR A 178 -15.41 -5.35 -7.07
CA TYR A 178 -14.47 -4.37 -7.62
C TYR A 178 -14.33 -4.39 -9.16
N PRO A 179 -14.44 -5.53 -9.88
CA PRO A 179 -14.27 -5.57 -11.32
C PRO A 179 -15.10 -4.54 -12.09
N LYS A 180 -16.38 -4.32 -11.71
CA LYS A 180 -17.23 -3.32 -12.36
C LYS A 180 -16.73 -1.89 -12.13
N GLN A 181 -16.40 -1.51 -10.90
CA GLN A 181 -15.94 -0.16 -10.59
C GLN A 181 -14.56 0.12 -11.20
N LEU A 182 -13.66 -0.88 -11.22
CA LEU A 182 -12.36 -0.77 -11.90
C LEU A 182 -12.53 -0.57 -13.40
N ALA A 183 -13.47 -1.29 -14.04
CA ALA A 183 -13.79 -1.06 -15.45
C ALA A 183 -14.30 0.38 -15.70
N GLU A 184 -15.05 0.96 -14.76
CA GLU A 184 -15.50 2.35 -14.86
C GLU A 184 -14.38 3.36 -14.60
N LEU A 185 -13.38 3.05 -13.76
CA LEU A 185 -12.15 3.85 -13.62
C LEU A 185 -11.33 3.82 -14.92
N LYS A 186 -11.16 2.65 -15.54
CA LYS A 186 -10.46 2.51 -16.83
C LYS A 186 -11.02 3.43 -17.91
N LYS A 187 -12.35 3.64 -17.93
CA LYS A 187 -13.01 4.57 -18.87
C LYS A 187 -12.68 6.05 -18.63
N ILE A 188 -12.24 6.44 -17.43
CA ILE A 188 -11.90 7.83 -17.09
C ILE A 188 -10.55 8.21 -17.71
N ASP A 189 -9.54 7.35 -17.52
CA ASP A 189 -8.23 7.46 -18.14
C ASP A 189 -7.61 6.06 -18.33
N ASN A 190 -7.71 5.55 -19.55
CA ASN A 190 -7.27 4.18 -19.88
C ASN A 190 -5.76 4.00 -19.70
N TRP A 191 -4.97 5.00 -20.09
CA TRP A 191 -3.51 4.90 -20.03
C TRP A 191 -3.01 4.93 -18.59
N LEU A 192 -3.53 5.82 -17.73
CA LEU A 192 -3.20 5.81 -16.31
C LEU A 192 -3.58 4.47 -15.68
N PHE A 193 -4.78 3.96 -15.99
CA PHE A 193 -5.24 2.68 -15.47
C PHE A 193 -4.30 1.52 -15.84
N GLU A 194 -3.86 1.44 -17.10
CA GLU A 194 -2.95 0.39 -17.59
C GLU A 194 -1.56 0.47 -16.94
N ILE A 195 -1.07 1.68 -16.64
CA ILE A 195 0.17 1.87 -15.88
C ILE A 195 0.04 1.25 -14.48
N LEU A 196 -1.06 1.57 -13.78
CA LEU A 196 -1.31 1.05 -12.43
C LEU A 196 -1.54 -0.48 -12.42
N GLU A 197 -2.24 -0.99 -13.44
CA GLU A 197 -2.52 -2.42 -13.60
C GLU A 197 -1.24 -3.23 -13.86
N THR A 198 -0.37 -2.73 -14.74
CA THR A 198 0.92 -3.34 -15.02
C THR A 198 1.77 -3.38 -13.75
N PHE A 199 1.87 -2.25 -13.03
CA PHE A 199 2.66 -2.17 -11.80
C PHE A 199 2.14 -3.12 -10.71
N ILE A 200 0.82 -3.17 -10.48
CA ILE A 200 0.23 -4.12 -9.53
C ILE A 200 0.44 -5.57 -9.96
N PHE A 201 0.33 -5.88 -11.24
CA PHE A 201 0.56 -7.22 -11.76
C PHE A 201 2.01 -7.65 -11.53
N GLU A 202 2.97 -6.82 -11.91
CA GLU A 202 4.40 -7.09 -11.70
C GLU A 202 4.72 -7.20 -10.22
N TRP A 203 4.21 -6.29 -9.39
CA TRP A 203 4.39 -6.35 -7.94
C TRP A 203 3.82 -7.65 -7.38
N LYS A 204 2.60 -8.06 -7.75
CA LYS A 204 2.02 -9.33 -7.27
C LYS A 204 2.90 -10.53 -7.61
N ASN A 205 3.47 -10.56 -8.80
CA ASN A 205 4.33 -11.66 -9.28
C ASN A 205 5.78 -11.57 -8.79
N TYR A 206 6.22 -10.44 -8.24
CA TYR A 206 7.57 -10.31 -7.67
C TYR A 206 7.77 -11.28 -6.50
N ASP A 207 8.77 -12.15 -6.61
CA ASP A 207 9.17 -13.03 -5.52
C ASP A 207 10.26 -12.38 -4.67
N TYR A 208 9.85 -11.81 -3.54
CA TYR A 208 10.76 -11.17 -2.57
C TYR A 208 11.63 -12.16 -1.79
N THR A 209 11.42 -13.47 -1.95
CA THR A 209 12.27 -14.50 -1.34
C THR A 209 13.43 -14.90 -2.25
N ASN A 210 13.39 -14.48 -3.52
CA ASN A 210 14.44 -14.72 -4.48
C ASN A 210 15.69 -13.87 -4.17
N THR A 211 16.84 -14.52 -4.03
CA THR A 211 18.12 -13.88 -3.71
C THR A 211 18.85 -13.31 -4.93
N ASP A 212 18.30 -13.47 -6.13
CA ASP A 212 18.84 -12.91 -7.36
C ASP A 212 18.58 -11.40 -7.44
N PHE A 213 19.56 -10.60 -6.99
CA PHE A 213 19.49 -9.13 -7.00
C PHE A 213 19.25 -8.53 -8.39
N SER A 214 19.57 -9.23 -9.48
CA SER A 214 19.31 -8.75 -10.85
C SER A 214 17.81 -8.71 -11.19
N LYS A 215 16.97 -9.33 -10.34
CA LYS A 215 15.50 -9.34 -10.43
C LYS A 215 14.84 -8.50 -9.33
N GLY A 216 15.56 -7.54 -8.75
CA GLY A 216 15.03 -6.69 -7.69
C GLY A 216 13.82 -5.88 -8.13
N TYR A 217 12.92 -5.56 -7.19
CA TYR A 217 11.71 -4.77 -7.45
C TYR A 217 11.97 -3.32 -7.91
N TYR A 218 13.23 -2.86 -7.87
CA TYR A 218 13.61 -1.52 -8.33
C TYR A 218 13.26 -1.28 -9.80
N THR A 219 13.39 -2.30 -10.67
CA THR A 219 13.00 -2.18 -12.08
C THR A 219 11.50 -1.95 -12.23
N ILE A 220 10.68 -2.66 -11.47
CA ILE A 220 9.22 -2.48 -11.42
C ILE A 220 8.87 -1.04 -11.03
N VAL A 221 9.56 -0.48 -10.02
CA VAL A 221 9.35 0.92 -9.60
C VAL A 221 9.85 1.91 -10.66
N PHE A 222 11.01 1.68 -11.27
CA PHE A 222 11.53 2.58 -12.30
C PHE A 222 10.64 2.63 -13.53
N ASP A 223 10.19 1.48 -14.04
CA ASP A 223 9.27 1.39 -15.17
C ASP A 223 7.93 2.07 -14.86
N PHE A 224 7.44 1.92 -13.62
CA PHE A 224 6.23 2.61 -13.16
C PHE A 224 6.39 4.14 -13.16
N ILE A 225 7.51 4.64 -12.63
CA ILE A 225 7.79 6.08 -12.54
C ILE A 225 8.03 6.68 -13.92
N GLU A 226 8.74 5.99 -14.81
CA GLU A 226 8.96 6.41 -16.20
C GLU A 226 7.63 6.59 -16.92
N LYS A 227 6.79 5.54 -16.94
CA LYS A 227 5.47 5.58 -17.59
C LYS A 227 4.55 6.64 -17.00
N LEU A 228 4.59 6.86 -15.68
CA LEU A 228 3.82 7.94 -15.04
C LEU A 228 4.29 9.33 -15.48
N ASN A 229 5.60 9.53 -15.63
CA ASN A 229 6.14 10.79 -16.14
C ASN A 229 5.71 11.03 -17.59
N GLU A 230 5.85 10.03 -18.46
CA GLU A 230 5.37 10.10 -19.86
C GLU A 230 3.87 10.42 -19.94
N TRP A 231 3.08 9.77 -19.08
CA TRP A 231 1.65 10.03 -18.98
C TRP A 231 1.36 11.48 -18.55
N ALA A 232 2.14 12.01 -17.60
CA ALA A 232 2.00 13.37 -17.11
C ALA A 232 2.52 14.42 -18.09
N ASP A 233 3.49 14.08 -18.95
CA ASP A 233 4.16 15.02 -19.85
C ASP A 233 3.22 15.71 -20.83
N ASN A 234 2.21 14.98 -21.28
CA ASN A 234 1.22 15.46 -22.23
C ASN A 234 0.02 16.16 -21.56
N LYS A 235 0.11 16.48 -20.26
CA LYS A 235 -1.03 16.98 -19.47
C LYS A 235 -0.70 18.29 -18.76
N LYS A 236 -1.66 19.23 -18.83
CA LYS A 236 -1.66 20.40 -17.95
C LYS A 236 -2.32 20.04 -16.63
N ILE A 237 -1.51 19.82 -15.60
CA ILE A 237 -1.96 19.42 -14.26
C ILE A 237 -2.01 20.65 -13.35
N LYS A 238 -3.09 20.77 -12.58
CA LYS A 238 -3.32 21.85 -11.61
C LYS A 238 -3.88 21.34 -10.29
#